data_AF-A0A6H2CZL3-F1
#
_entry.id   AF-A0A6H2CZL3-F1
#
_cell.length_a   1.000
_cell.length_b   1.000
_cell.length_c   1.000
_cell.angle_alpha   90.00
_cell.angle_beta   90.00
_cell.angle_gamma   90.00
#
_symmetry.space_group_name_H-M   'P 1'
#
loop_
_entity.id
_entity.type
_entity.pdbx_description
1 polymer ?
#
loop_
_entity_poly.entity_id
_entity_poly.type
_entity_poly.pdbx_seq_one_letter_code
_entity_poly.pdbx_strand_id
1 'polypeptide(L)'
;MRSLPVIIALCMLVTAVAAQADDLKERMTKRKPTIDAMLADGTLGENNIGLLEYRGKELHLAIIKQENEDRLKLYKALGKRMDKTFTEVGILKARKIAKEAPIGTWLQNERGHWYRK
;
A
#
# COMPACT_ATOMS: atom_id res chain seq x y z
N MET A 1 11.29 -19.82 49.38
CA MET A 1 11.07 -18.40 48.96
C MET A 1 12.37 -17.92 48.32
N ARG A 2 12.48 -17.42 47.10
CA ARG A 2 11.52 -16.90 46.11
C ARG A 2 12.21 -16.93 44.73
N SER A 3 11.51 -17.51 43.76
CA SER A 3 11.45 -17.10 42.34
C SER A 3 12.60 -16.26 41.78
N LEU A 4 13.44 -16.86 40.92
CA LEU A 4 14.15 -16.09 39.89
C LEU A 4 14.16 -16.78 38.51
N PRO A 5 13.00 -16.98 37.84
CA PRO A 5 12.94 -17.11 36.39
C PRO A 5 12.12 -15.96 35.80
N VAL A 6 12.59 -14.71 35.90
CA VAL A 6 11.84 -13.56 35.35
C VAL A 6 12.67 -12.68 34.41
N ILE A 7 14.00 -12.79 34.40
CA ILE A 7 14.84 -11.83 33.65
C ILE A 7 15.13 -12.26 32.19
N ILE A 8 14.88 -13.52 31.81
CA ILE A 8 15.14 -14.01 30.44
C ILE A 8 13.95 -13.79 29.48
N ALA A 9 12.78 -13.39 29.97
CA ALA A 9 11.57 -13.27 29.14
C ALA A 9 11.38 -11.89 28.47
N LEU A 10 12.27 -10.90 28.69
CA LEU A 10 12.04 -9.52 28.22
C LEU A 10 12.74 -9.18 26.88
N CYS A 11 13.70 -9.98 26.41
CA CYS A 11 14.41 -9.70 25.15
C CYS A 11 13.75 -10.25 23.88
N MET A 12 12.72 -11.11 23.98
CA MET A 12 12.08 -11.70 22.79
C MET A 12 10.96 -10.83 22.18
N LEU A 13 10.53 -9.74 22.85
CA LEU A 13 9.40 -8.94 22.34
C LEU A 13 9.77 -7.87 21.30
N VAL A 14 11.07 -7.57 21.11
CA VAL A 14 11.50 -6.47 20.22
C VAL A 14 11.75 -6.93 18.77
N THR A 15 11.92 -8.23 18.52
CA THR A 15 12.24 -8.76 17.17
C THR A 15 11.02 -8.91 16.25
N ALA A 16 9.81 -9.00 16.80
CA ALA A 16 8.61 -9.26 16.00
C ALA A 16 8.23 -8.09 15.08
N VAL A 17 8.38 -6.83 15.55
CA VAL A 17 7.92 -5.64 14.82
C VAL A 17 8.78 -5.33 13.59
N ALA A 18 10.09 -5.59 13.66
CA ALA A 18 10.98 -5.38 12.52
C ALA A 18 10.69 -6.36 11.38
N ALA A 19 10.48 -7.64 11.70
CA ALA A 19 10.19 -8.69 10.73
C ALA A 19 8.92 -8.41 9.89
N GLN A 20 7.88 -7.79 10.47
CA GLN A 20 6.64 -7.48 9.76
C GLN A 20 6.73 -6.29 8.79
N ALA A 21 7.62 -5.33 9.03
CA ALA A 21 7.79 -4.18 8.12
C ALA A 21 8.59 -4.56 6.87
N ASP A 22 9.63 -5.39 7.02
CA ASP A 22 10.43 -5.89 5.91
C ASP A 22 9.60 -6.81 5.01
N ASP A 23 8.79 -7.67 5.60
CA ASP A 23 7.83 -8.54 4.89
C ASP A 23 6.78 -7.75 4.08
N LEU A 24 6.27 -6.63 4.60
CA LEU A 24 5.33 -5.77 3.86
C LEU A 24 5.96 -5.19 2.58
N LYS A 25 7.17 -4.66 2.69
CA LYS A 25 7.89 -4.07 1.56
C LYS A 25 8.21 -5.14 0.51
N GLU A 26 8.64 -6.31 0.95
CA GLU A 26 8.94 -7.45 0.06
C GLU A 26 7.69 -7.87 -0.73
N ARG A 27 6.55 -8.07 -0.06
CA ARG A 27 5.29 -8.45 -0.73
C ARG A 27 4.84 -7.44 -1.78
N MET A 28 4.88 -6.15 -1.47
CA MET A 28 4.51 -5.09 -2.42
C MET A 28 5.48 -5.05 -3.61
N THR A 29 6.78 -5.21 -3.34
CA THR A 29 7.82 -5.26 -4.40
C THR A 29 7.60 -6.46 -5.32
N LYS A 30 7.27 -7.63 -4.75
CA LYS A 30 7.00 -8.86 -5.50
C LYS A 30 5.78 -8.74 -6.42
N ARG A 31 4.72 -8.03 -6.00
CA ARG A 31 3.52 -7.81 -6.83
C ARG A 31 3.69 -6.71 -7.87
N LYS A 32 4.64 -5.80 -7.68
CA LYS A 32 4.81 -4.60 -8.51
C LYS A 32 4.85 -4.89 -10.03
N PRO A 33 5.59 -5.88 -10.55
CA PRO A 33 5.61 -6.14 -12.00
C PRO A 33 4.23 -6.49 -12.57
N THR A 34 3.45 -7.30 -11.85
CA THR A 34 2.07 -7.66 -12.26
C THR A 34 1.15 -6.43 -12.22
N ILE A 35 1.24 -5.62 -11.17
CA ILE A 35 0.44 -4.39 -11.05
C ILE A 35 0.79 -3.39 -12.15
N ASP A 36 2.08 -3.21 -12.44
CA ASP A 36 2.54 -2.29 -13.49
C ASP A 36 2.02 -2.72 -14.87
N ALA A 37 2.01 -4.02 -15.17
CA ALA A 37 1.44 -4.54 -16.40
C ALA A 37 -0.07 -4.24 -16.52
N MET A 38 -0.82 -4.45 -15.44
CA MET A 38 -2.26 -4.19 -15.40
C MET A 38 -2.61 -2.69 -15.42
N LEU A 39 -1.71 -1.82 -14.96
CA LEU A 39 -1.85 -0.36 -15.10
C LEU A 39 -1.53 0.09 -16.53
N ALA A 40 -0.53 -0.54 -17.16
CA ALA A 40 -0.11 -0.22 -18.53
C ALA A 40 -1.16 -0.64 -19.57
N ASP A 41 -1.76 -1.81 -19.40
CA ASP A 41 -2.85 -2.29 -20.28
C ASP A 41 -4.21 -1.64 -19.99
N GLY A 42 -4.31 -0.88 -18.90
CA GLY A 42 -5.50 -0.14 -18.50
C GLY A 42 -6.58 -0.98 -17.82
N THR A 43 -6.29 -2.23 -17.45
CA THR A 43 -7.16 -3.06 -16.60
C THR A 43 -7.41 -2.39 -15.25
N LEU A 44 -6.37 -1.72 -14.72
CA LEU A 44 -6.42 -0.96 -13.48
C LEU A 44 -6.23 0.54 -13.73
N GLY A 45 -6.68 1.33 -12.75
CA GLY A 45 -6.30 2.71 -12.56
C GLY A 45 -6.01 3.02 -11.10
N GLU A 46 -5.35 4.15 -10.87
CA GLU A 46 -5.04 4.66 -9.52
C GLU A 46 -6.09 5.69 -9.11
N ASN A 47 -6.80 5.42 -8.02
CA ASN A 47 -7.85 6.30 -7.53
C ASN A 47 -7.28 7.52 -6.77
N ASN A 48 -8.16 8.45 -6.38
CA ASN A 48 -7.74 9.72 -5.77
C ASN A 48 -7.26 9.60 -4.32
N ILE A 49 -7.28 8.38 -3.74
CA ILE A 49 -6.76 8.06 -2.41
C ILE A 49 -5.60 7.04 -2.46
N GLY A 50 -5.03 6.79 -3.64
CA GLY A 50 -3.82 5.99 -3.81
C GLY A 50 -4.07 4.48 -3.76
N LEU A 51 -5.27 4.02 -4.05
CA LEU A 51 -5.61 2.61 -4.18
C LEU A 51 -5.88 2.25 -5.64
N LEU A 52 -5.74 0.96 -5.95
CA LEU A 52 -6.01 0.42 -7.27
C LEU A 52 -7.49 0.10 -7.42
N GLU A 53 -8.07 0.48 -8.57
CA GLU A 53 -9.43 0.13 -8.95
C GLU A 53 -9.45 -0.43 -10.38
N TYR A 54 -10.36 -1.38 -10.64
CA TYR A 54 -10.58 -1.89 -11.98
C TYR A 54 -11.26 -0.86 -12.87
N ARG A 55 -10.83 -0.80 -14.14
CA ARG A 55 -11.47 0.02 -15.19
C ARG A 55 -12.30 -0.82 -16.18
N GLY A 56 -12.26 -2.14 -16.02
CA GLY A 56 -12.97 -3.11 -16.85
C GLY A 56 -13.22 -4.40 -16.09
N LYS A 57 -13.04 -5.55 -16.75
CA LYS A 57 -13.27 -6.86 -16.12
C LYS A 57 -12.34 -7.08 -14.93
N GLU A 58 -12.90 -7.51 -13.81
CA GLU A 58 -12.14 -7.84 -12.62
C GLU A 58 -11.39 -9.16 -12.81
N LEU A 59 -10.10 -9.08 -13.14
CA LEU A 59 -9.18 -10.21 -13.24
C LEU A 59 -8.13 -10.12 -12.14
N HIS A 60 -7.74 -11.25 -11.54
CA HIS A 60 -6.75 -11.30 -10.45
C HIS A 60 -7.18 -10.61 -9.14
N LEU A 61 -8.47 -10.70 -8.76
CA LEU A 61 -9.05 -10.03 -7.58
C LEU A 61 -8.23 -10.22 -6.30
N ALA A 62 -7.71 -11.43 -6.07
CA ALA A 62 -6.92 -11.71 -4.87
C ALA A 62 -5.64 -10.87 -4.79
N ILE A 63 -4.94 -10.68 -5.92
CA ILE A 63 -3.70 -9.90 -5.97
C ILE A 63 -4.01 -8.42 -5.69
N ILE A 64 -5.09 -7.88 -6.27
CA ILE A 64 -5.45 -6.47 -6.11
C ILE A 64 -5.97 -6.18 -4.71
N LYS A 65 -6.77 -7.08 -4.14
CA LYS A 65 -7.21 -6.99 -2.74
C LYS A 65 -6.03 -7.00 -1.78
N GLN A 66 -5.08 -7.93 -1.95
CA GLN A 66 -3.87 -8.01 -1.13
C GLN A 66 -3.00 -6.76 -1.28
N GLU A 67 -2.85 -6.23 -2.49
CA GLU A 67 -2.08 -5.02 -2.73
C GLU A 67 -2.72 -3.80 -2.06
N ASN A 68 -4.04 -3.60 -2.20
CA ASN A 68 -4.73 -2.51 -1.53
C ASN A 68 -4.72 -2.66 0.00
N GLU A 69 -4.83 -3.87 0.54
CA GLU A 69 -4.68 -4.14 1.97
C GLU A 69 -3.28 -3.73 2.49
N ASP A 70 -2.24 -4.08 1.74
CA ASP A 70 -0.86 -3.75 2.08
C ASP A 70 -0.57 -2.23 1.93
N ARG A 71 -1.13 -1.57 0.90
CA ARG A 71 -1.12 -0.09 0.79
C ARG A 71 -1.79 0.57 2.00
N LEU A 72 -2.94 0.08 2.43
CA LEU A 72 -3.63 0.61 3.61
C LEU A 72 -2.83 0.40 4.90
N LYS A 73 -2.17 -0.74 5.08
CA LYS A 73 -1.25 -0.97 6.22
C LYS A 73 -0.11 0.05 6.20
N LEU A 74 0.50 0.26 5.04
CA LEU A 74 1.56 1.27 4.87
C LEU A 74 1.04 2.67 5.19
N TYR A 75 -0.14 3.06 4.70
CA TYR A 75 -0.70 4.40 4.89
C TYR A 75 -1.04 4.65 6.36
N LYS A 76 -1.58 3.64 7.06
CA LYS A 76 -1.80 3.70 8.52
C LYS A 76 -0.49 3.87 9.28
N ALA A 77 0.56 3.13 8.91
CA ALA A 77 1.86 3.25 9.57
C ALA A 77 2.51 4.62 9.34
N LEU A 78 2.45 5.15 8.11
CA LEU A 78 2.94 6.49 7.78
C LEU A 78 2.12 7.60 8.44
N GLY A 79 0.79 7.45 8.46
CA GLY A 79 -0.11 8.40 9.10
C GLY A 79 0.23 8.61 10.57
N LYS A 80 0.47 7.52 11.31
CA LYS A 80 0.95 7.59 12.70
C LYS A 80 2.28 8.34 12.86
N ARG A 81 3.21 8.22 11.90
CA ARG A 81 4.52 8.89 11.95
C ARG A 81 4.45 10.37 11.57
N MET A 82 3.48 10.75 10.75
CA MET A 82 3.35 12.09 10.17
C MET A 82 2.26 12.94 10.81
N ASP A 83 1.58 12.43 11.84
CA ASP A 83 0.37 13.00 12.43
C ASP A 83 -0.71 13.29 11.36
N LYS A 84 -1.03 12.26 10.57
CA LYS A 84 -2.03 12.29 9.50
C LYS A 84 -2.94 11.07 9.55
N THR A 85 -4.15 11.23 9.05
CA THR A 85 -5.04 10.11 8.75
C THR A 85 -4.48 9.27 7.60
N PHE A 86 -4.84 7.99 7.53
CA PHE A 86 -4.43 7.14 6.41
C PHE A 86 -4.96 7.66 5.06
N THR A 87 -6.12 8.31 5.04
CA THR A 87 -6.71 8.92 3.85
C THR A 87 -5.88 10.10 3.36
N GLU A 88 -5.43 10.97 4.24
CA GLU A 88 -4.53 12.09 3.86
C GLU A 88 -3.21 11.59 3.28
N VAL A 89 -2.64 10.52 3.87
CA VAL A 89 -1.45 9.86 3.30
C VAL A 89 -1.75 9.29 1.92
N GLY A 90 -2.91 8.63 1.76
CA GLY A 90 -3.37 8.10 0.48
C GLY A 90 -3.49 9.17 -0.61
N ILE A 91 -4.06 10.34 -0.29
CA ILE A 91 -4.14 11.49 -1.20
C ILE A 91 -2.74 11.99 -1.61
N LEU A 92 -1.82 12.11 -0.64
CA LEU A 92 -0.43 12.49 -0.94
C LEU A 92 0.25 11.46 -1.86
N LYS A 93 -0.02 10.18 -1.63
CA LYS A 93 0.47 9.08 -2.47
C LYS A 93 -0.13 9.12 -3.87
N ALA A 94 -1.44 9.33 -4.01
CA ALA A 94 -2.13 9.49 -5.29
C ALA A 94 -1.52 10.64 -6.11
N ARG A 95 -1.28 11.80 -5.49
CA ARG A 95 -0.64 12.95 -6.14
C ARG A 95 0.78 12.63 -6.62
N LYS A 96 1.57 11.94 -5.80
CA LYS A 96 2.92 11.49 -6.19
C LYS A 96 2.87 10.51 -7.36
N ILE A 97 1.99 9.51 -7.28
CA ILE A 97 1.77 8.51 -8.35
C ILE A 97 1.35 9.20 -9.63
N ALA A 98 0.38 10.11 -9.59
CA ALA A 98 -0.07 10.85 -10.77
C ALA A 98 1.06 11.64 -11.45
N LYS A 99 1.98 12.22 -10.66
CA LYS A 99 3.17 12.90 -11.19
C LYS A 99 4.12 11.93 -11.90
N GLU A 100 4.37 10.76 -11.31
CA GLU A 100 5.36 9.76 -11.76
C GLU A 100 4.80 8.76 -12.79
N ALA A 101 3.48 8.65 -12.92
CA ALA A 101 2.82 7.67 -13.78
C ALA A 101 3.20 7.85 -15.27
N PRO A 102 3.39 6.76 -16.02
CA PRO A 102 3.55 6.81 -17.47
C PRO A 102 2.36 7.46 -18.18
N ILE A 103 2.61 7.98 -19.39
CA ILE A 103 1.53 8.38 -20.31
C ILE A 103 0.72 7.13 -20.65
N GLY A 104 -0.60 7.27 -20.67
CA GLY A 104 -1.56 6.20 -20.89
C GLY A 104 -2.12 5.56 -19.61
N THR A 105 -1.63 5.91 -18.42
CA THR A 105 -2.16 5.39 -17.16
C THR A 105 -3.49 6.06 -16.80
N TRP A 106 -4.47 5.27 -16.36
CA TRP A 106 -5.72 5.76 -15.79
C TRP A 106 -5.54 6.24 -14.36
N LEU A 107 -5.96 7.48 -14.09
CA LEU A 107 -5.83 8.15 -12.81
C LEU A 107 -7.15 8.83 -12.47
N GLN A 108 -7.53 8.89 -11.19
CA GLN A 108 -8.55 9.84 -10.74
C GLN A 108 -7.93 11.18 -10.38
N ASN A 109 -8.61 12.26 -10.75
CA ASN A 109 -8.30 13.59 -10.22
C ASN A 109 -8.82 13.74 -8.78
N GLU A 110 -8.57 14.89 -8.15
CA GLU A 110 -8.98 15.11 -6.75
C GLU A 110 -10.50 15.00 -6.52
N ARG A 111 -11.31 15.22 -7.56
CA ARG A 111 -12.77 15.08 -7.53
C ARG A 111 -13.26 13.64 -7.79
N GLY A 112 -12.33 12.68 -7.97
CA GLY A 112 -12.65 11.29 -8.26
C GLY A 112 -12.96 11.02 -9.74
N HIS A 113 -12.80 12.01 -10.64
CA HIS A 113 -13.05 11.79 -12.06
C HIS A 113 -11.85 11.12 -12.71
N TRP A 114 -12.12 10.04 -13.44
CA TRP A 114 -11.12 9.33 -14.21
C TRP A 114 -10.64 10.14 -15.41
N TYR A 115 -9.33 10.16 -15.61
CA TYR A 115 -8.67 10.67 -16.81
C TYR A 115 -7.50 9.75 -17.17
N ARG A 116 -7.06 9.83 -18.42
CA ARG A 116 -5.88 9.12 -18.91
C ARG A 116 -4.78 10.13 -19.13
N LYS A 117 -3.65 9.96 -18.43
CA LYS A 117 -2.48 10.84 -18.55
C LYS A 117 -1.84 10.73 -19.92
#